data_AF-V5HTS6-F1
#
_entry.id   AF-V5HTS6-F1
#
_cell.length_a   1.000
_cell.length_b   1.000
_cell.length_c   1.000
_cell.angle_alpha   90.00
_cell.angle_beta   90.00
_cell.angle_gamma   90.00
#
_symmetry.space_group_name_H-M   'P 1'
#
loop_
_entity.id
_entity.type
_entity.pdbx_description
1 polymer ?
#
loop_
_entity_poly.entity_id
_entity_poly.type
_entity_poly.pdbx_seq_one_letter_code
_entity_poly.pdbx_strand_id
1 'polypeptide(L)'
;ARTQHPDESLVRYIRVMQELFKRADPKSPESDRVARVRRQCHPRYHVYLINRTFETLEELARGARLIEEALHAERNYVPPPPAKYALEPACAWRGPEASTQVDCPNETSLPHH
;
A
#
# COMPACT_ATOMS: atom_id res chain seq x y z
N ALA A 1 16.38 18.81 16.53
CA ALA A 1 16.26 17.58 15.71
C ALA A 1 15.28 17.86 14.57
N ARG A 2 15.49 17.30 13.37
CA ARG A 2 14.65 17.57 12.19
C ARG A 2 13.47 16.60 12.13
N THR A 3 12.27 17.12 11.94
CA THR A 3 11.01 16.37 11.74
C THR A 3 10.51 16.63 10.32
N GLN A 4 9.79 15.67 9.73
CA GLN A 4 9.20 15.83 8.40
C GLN A 4 8.09 16.88 8.41
N HIS A 5 8.10 17.79 7.43
CA HIS A 5 7.00 18.73 7.21
C HIS A 5 5.80 18.04 6.53
N PRO A 6 4.54 18.41 6.80
CA PRO A 6 3.36 17.79 6.17
C PRO A 6 3.41 17.74 4.63
N ASP A 7 3.89 18.81 4.01
CA ASP A 7 4.02 18.94 2.55
C ASP A 7 5.32 18.32 1.97
N GLU A 8 6.20 17.81 2.83
CA GLU A 8 7.40 17.12 2.38
C GLU A 8 7.08 15.65 2.10
N SER A 9 7.50 15.14 0.93
CA SER A 9 7.39 13.70 0.62
C SER A 9 8.31 12.87 1.52
N LEU A 10 7.92 11.64 1.83
CA LEU A 10 8.72 10.74 2.66
C LEU A 10 10.06 10.44 1.99
N VAL A 11 10.08 10.29 0.68
CA VAL A 11 11.32 10.08 -0.09
C VAL A 11 12.25 11.29 0.03
N ARG A 12 11.71 12.52 -0.07
CA ARG A 12 12.51 13.74 0.09
C ARG A 12 13.06 13.85 1.50
N TYR A 13 12.20 13.60 2.49
CA TYR A 13 12.56 13.63 3.90
C TYR A 13 13.71 12.68 4.23
N ILE A 14 13.64 11.41 3.78
CA ILE A 14 14.68 10.40 4.02
C ILE A 14 15.99 10.82 3.35
N ARG A 15 15.97 11.32 2.10
CA ARG A 15 17.17 11.81 1.41
C ARG A 15 17.86 12.94 2.18
N VAL A 16 17.09 13.88 2.72
CA VAL A 16 17.65 14.96 3.54
C VAL A 16 18.24 14.42 4.84
N MET A 17 17.60 13.43 5.47
CA MET A 17 18.13 12.79 6.67
C MET A 17 19.42 12.02 6.39
N GLN A 18 19.54 11.33 5.25
CA GLN A 18 20.78 10.67 4.82
C GLN A 18 21.95 11.67 4.74
N GLU A 19 21.74 12.81 4.09
CA GLU A 19 22.74 13.88 4.01
C GLU A 19 23.08 14.47 5.38
N LEU A 20 22.08 14.62 6.25
CA LEU A 20 22.28 15.10 7.61
C LEU A 20 23.18 14.15 8.40
N PHE A 21 22.91 12.84 8.40
CA PHE A 21 23.74 11.87 9.12
C PHE A 21 25.15 11.79 8.54
N LYS A 22 25.29 11.80 7.21
CA LYS A 22 26.60 11.80 6.55
C LYS A 22 27.50 12.96 7.01
N ARG A 23 26.92 14.14 7.27
CA ARG A 23 27.68 15.37 7.62
C ARG A 23 27.83 15.56 9.12
N ALA A 24 26.74 15.40 9.87
CA ALA A 24 26.67 15.78 11.28
C ALA A 24 26.92 14.61 12.23
N ASP A 25 26.71 13.38 11.78
CA ASP A 25 26.81 12.20 12.65
C ASP A 25 27.16 10.92 11.84
N PRO A 26 28.36 10.86 11.23
CA PRO A 26 28.74 9.77 10.34
C PRO A 26 28.98 8.43 11.08
N LYS A 27 29.14 8.45 12.40
CA LYS A 27 29.44 7.26 13.22
C LYS A 27 28.21 6.59 13.83
N SER A 28 27.02 7.20 13.75
CA SER A 28 25.82 6.56 14.29
C SER A 28 25.49 5.25 13.57
N PRO A 29 25.07 4.20 14.31
CA PRO A 29 24.59 2.96 13.71
C PRO A 29 23.40 3.19 12.77
N GLU A 30 23.30 2.40 11.70
CA GLU A 30 22.17 2.49 10.75
C GLU A 30 20.83 2.22 11.44
N SER A 31 20.76 1.28 12.38
CA SER A 31 19.56 0.99 13.16
C SER A 31 19.03 2.22 13.90
N ASP A 32 19.91 2.99 14.54
CA ASP A 32 19.55 4.21 15.26
C ASP A 32 19.08 5.30 14.30
N ARG A 33 19.72 5.42 13.14
CA ARG A 33 19.33 6.36 12.08
C ARG A 33 17.95 6.02 11.55
N VAL A 34 17.69 4.76 11.22
CA VAL A 34 16.38 4.26 10.76
C VAL A 34 15.31 4.51 11.83
N ALA A 35 15.58 4.13 13.08
CA ALA A 35 14.64 4.35 14.19
C ALA A 35 14.31 5.84 14.37
N ARG A 36 15.31 6.71 14.25
CA ARG A 36 15.14 8.16 14.32
C ARG A 36 14.30 8.71 13.17
N VAL A 37 14.56 8.27 11.94
CA VAL A 37 13.79 8.68 10.75
C VAL A 37 12.33 8.22 10.88
N ARG A 38 12.08 6.97 11.29
CA ARG A 38 10.72 6.45 11.52
C ARG A 38 9.96 7.24 12.58
N ARG A 39 10.62 7.58 13.70
CA ARG A 39 10.02 8.37 14.78
C ARG A 39 9.72 9.82 14.37
N GLN A 40 10.53 10.40 13.49
CA GLN A 40 10.47 11.82 13.11
C GLN A 40 9.77 12.06 11.76
N CYS A 41 9.32 11.00 11.08
CA CYS A 41 8.51 11.12 9.87
C CYS A 41 7.06 11.49 10.22
N HIS A 42 6.34 12.02 9.23
CA HIS A 42 4.96 12.47 9.40
C HIS A 42 4.05 11.29 9.78
N PRO A 43 3.14 11.43 10.77
CA PRO A 43 2.31 10.32 11.28
C PRO A 43 1.52 9.55 10.22
N ARG A 44 1.12 10.20 9.12
CA ARG A 44 0.45 9.54 7.98
C ARG A 44 1.16 8.30 7.45
N TYR A 45 2.49 8.25 7.59
CA TYR A 45 3.29 7.13 7.09
C TYR A 45 3.45 5.99 8.11
N HIS A 46 3.11 6.21 9.40
CA HIS A 46 3.38 5.24 10.46
C HIS A 46 2.67 3.91 10.23
N VAL A 47 1.43 3.93 9.74
CA VAL A 47 0.65 2.72 9.44
C VAL A 47 1.33 1.83 8.38
N TYR A 48 2.06 2.43 7.44
CA TYR A 48 2.78 1.70 6.40
C TYR A 48 4.15 1.20 6.87
N LEU A 49 4.65 1.69 8.01
CA LEU A 49 5.97 1.39 8.55
C LEU A 49 5.95 0.47 9.77
N ILE A 50 4.80 0.27 10.44
CA ILE A 50 4.73 -0.40 11.75
C ILE A 50 5.24 -1.85 11.74
N ASN A 51 4.89 -2.62 10.71
CA ASN A 51 5.25 -4.04 10.58
C ASN A 51 6.34 -4.29 9.52
N ARG A 52 7.13 -3.27 9.18
CA ARG A 52 8.25 -3.39 8.23
C ARG A 52 9.58 -3.18 8.95
N THR A 53 10.55 -4.04 8.65
CA THR A 53 11.94 -3.88 9.07
C THR A 53 12.75 -3.25 7.94
N PHE A 54 13.69 -2.40 8.33
CA PHE A 54 14.63 -1.75 7.41
C PHE A 54 15.97 -1.71 8.14
N GLU A 55 17.00 -2.33 7.57
CA GLU A 55 18.33 -2.39 8.17
C GLU A 55 19.15 -1.13 7.87
N THR A 56 18.80 -0.44 6.78
CA THR A 56 19.51 0.75 6.32
C THR A 56 18.56 1.88 5.89
N LEU A 57 19.08 3.11 5.88
CA LEU A 57 18.35 4.24 5.31
C LEU A 57 18.08 4.07 3.81
N GLU A 58 18.89 3.29 3.10
CA GLU A 58 18.68 3.02 1.68
C GLU A 58 17.49 2.10 1.44
N GLU A 59 17.37 1.03 2.23
CA GLU A 59 16.18 0.17 2.25
C GLU A 59 14.93 0.96 2.60
N LEU A 60 15.01 1.81 3.62
CA LEU A 60 13.91 2.68 4.00
C LEU A 60 13.52 3.63 2.85
N ALA A 61 14.48 4.17 2.11
CA ALA A 61 14.22 5.02 0.94
C ALA A 61 13.57 4.25 -0.23
N ARG A 62 13.92 2.97 -0.42
CA ARG A 62 13.22 2.09 -1.38
C ARG A 62 11.79 1.82 -0.93
N GLY A 63 11.59 1.45 0.34
CA GLY A 63 10.28 1.23 0.93
C GLY A 63 9.38 2.45 0.86
N ALA A 64 9.92 3.65 1.09
CA ALA A 64 9.18 4.90 0.98
C ALA A 64 8.61 5.14 -0.41
N ARG A 65 9.34 4.79 -1.48
CA ARG A 65 8.81 4.90 -2.85
C ARG A 65 7.59 4.00 -3.05
N LEU A 66 7.68 2.74 -2.61
CA LEU A 66 6.55 1.81 -2.68
C LEU A 66 5.33 2.29 -1.89
N ILE A 67 5.56 2.92 -0.73
CA ILE A 67 4.48 3.50 0.08
C ILE A 67 3.82 4.67 -0.65
N GLU A 68 4.61 5.57 -1.24
CA GLU A 68 4.07 6.71 -1.97
C GLU A 68 3.38 6.29 -3.28
N GLU A 69 3.88 5.25 -3.95
CA GLU A 69 3.22 4.62 -5.10
C GLU A 69 1.87 4.00 -4.70
N ALA A 70 1.81 3.29 -3.57
CA ALA A 70 0.56 2.71 -3.06
C ALA A 70 -0.47 3.79 -2.71
N LEU A 71 -0.04 4.85 -2.01
CA LEU A 71 -0.89 6.01 -1.70
C LEU A 71 -1.38 6.71 -2.97
N HIS A 72 -0.53 6.82 -3.98
CA HIS A 72 -0.90 7.40 -5.27
C HIS A 72 -1.91 6.50 -6.00
N ALA A 73 -1.72 5.18 -5.99
CA ALA A 73 -2.66 4.22 -6.58
C ALA A 73 -4.03 4.27 -5.89
N GLU A 74 -4.04 4.33 -4.56
CA GLU A 74 -5.27 4.47 -3.76
C GLU A 74 -6.02 5.75 -4.12
N ARG A 75 -5.32 6.88 -4.21
CA ARG A 75 -5.94 8.17 -4.59
C ARG A 75 -6.56 8.16 -5.99
N ASN A 76 -5.99 7.39 -6.92
CA ASN A 76 -6.45 7.32 -8.30
C ASN A 76 -7.27 6.06 -8.59
N TYR A 77 -7.69 5.33 -7.55
CA TYR A 77 -8.47 4.10 -7.73
C TYR A 77 -9.81 4.42 -8.37
N VAL A 78 -10.17 3.65 -9.39
CA VAL A 78 -11.49 3.66 -10.03
C VAL A 78 -12.07 2.26 -9.91
N PRO A 79 -13.30 2.10 -9.41
CA PRO A 79 -13.92 0.79 -9.31
C PRO A 79 -14.08 0.15 -10.70
N PRO A 80 -14.12 -1.19 -10.79
CA PRO A 80 -14.32 -1.87 -12.06
C PRO A 80 -15.65 -1.44 -12.72
N PRO A 81 -15.71 -1.37 -14.05
CA PRO A 81 -16.93 -0.99 -14.74
C PRO A 81 -18.04 -2.04 -14.51
N PRO A 82 -19.33 -1.63 -14.58
CA PRO A 82 -20.45 -2.57 -14.55
C PRO A 82 -20.34 -3.66 -15.63
N ALA A 83 -20.89 -4.85 -15.37
CA ALA A 83 -20.79 -6.01 -16.27
C ALA A 83 -21.19 -5.71 -17.73
N LYS A 84 -22.22 -4.90 -17.98
CA LYS A 84 -22.65 -4.47 -19.32
C LYS A 84 -21.60 -3.69 -20.13
N TYR A 85 -20.60 -3.14 -19.45
CA TYR A 85 -19.50 -2.39 -20.04
C TYR A 85 -18.14 -3.08 -19.83
N ALA A 86 -18.14 -4.28 -19.23
CA ALA A 86 -16.93 -5.07 -19.08
C ALA A 86 -16.62 -5.82 -20.38
N LEU A 87 -15.34 -6.04 -20.65
CA LEU A 87 -14.88 -6.83 -21.81
C LEU A 87 -15.46 -8.25 -21.77
N GLU A 88 -15.48 -8.87 -20.59
CA GLU A 88 -16.08 -10.17 -20.34
C GLU A 88 -17.11 -10.06 -19.20
N PRO A 89 -18.41 -9.84 -19.51
CA PRO A 89 -19.46 -9.63 -18.51
C PRO A 89 -19.59 -10.75 -17.48
N ALA A 90 -19.29 -12.00 -17.87
CA ALA A 90 -19.34 -13.16 -16.98
C ALA A 90 -18.25 -13.10 -15.89
N CYS A 91 -17.11 -12.46 -16.17
CA CYS A 91 -15.99 -12.27 -15.26
C CYS A 91 -16.04 -10.93 -14.49
N ALA A 92 -17.06 -10.09 -14.72
CA ALA A 92 -17.20 -8.82 -14.03
C ALA A 92 -17.59 -9.04 -12.56
N TRP A 93 -17.15 -8.12 -11.69
CA TRP A 93 -17.60 -8.10 -10.30
C TRP A 93 -19.12 -7.93 -10.26
N ARG A 94 -19.80 -8.92 -9.68
CA ARG A 94 -21.23 -8.89 -9.37
C ARG A 94 -21.34 -8.56 -7.89
N GLY A 95 -21.90 -7.39 -7.59
CA GLY A 95 -22.05 -6.93 -6.20
C GLY A 95 -22.83 -7.92 -5.33
N PRO A 96 -22.91 -7.66 -4.01
CA PRO A 96 -23.46 -8.60 -3.02
C PRO A 96 -24.86 -9.13 -3.34
N GLU A 97 -25.67 -8.39 -4.09
CA GLU A 97 -27.06 -8.70 -4.44
C GLU A 97 -27.21 -9.77 -5.56
N ALA A 98 -26.14 -10.07 -6.32
CA ALA A 98 -26.21 -10.86 -7.55
C ALA A 98 -25.72 -12.32 -7.40
N SER A 99 -25.40 -12.75 -6.18
CA SER A 99 -24.93 -14.11 -5.88
C SER A 99 -26.07 -15.12 -5.62
N THR A 100 -27.34 -14.68 -5.67
CA THR A 100 -28.50 -15.56 -5.47
C THR A 100 -29.06 -16.06 -6.80
N GLN A 101 -28.24 -16.70 -7.61
CA GLN A 101 -28.73 -17.62 -8.64
C GLN A 101 -27.66 -18.67 -8.90
N VAL A 102 -27.51 -19.55 -7.91
CA VAL A 102 -26.96 -20.88 -8.16
C VAL A 102 -28.10 -21.62 -8.85
N ASP A 103 -28.12 -21.61 -10.18
CA ASP A 103 -28.91 -22.56 -10.97
C ASP A 103 -28.33 -23.95 -10.67
N CYS A 104 -28.87 -24.62 -9.65
CA CYS A 104 -28.75 -26.06 -9.53
C CYS A 104 -29.54 -26.67 -10.70
N PRO A 105 -28.93 -27.47 -11.59
CA PRO A 105 -29.70 -28.15 -12.62
C PRO A 105 -30.71 -29.08 -11.95
N ASN A 106 -31.98 -28.84 -12.27
CA ASN A 106 -33.13 -29.61 -11.81
C ASN A 106 -32.88 -31.10 -12.13
N GLU A 107 -32.79 -31.95 -11.10
CA GLU A 107 -32.78 -33.40 -11.31
C GLU A 107 -34.10 -33.80 -11.98
N THR A 108 -34.00 -34.21 -13.23
CA THR A 108 -35.10 -34.75 -14.03
C THR A 108 -35.73 -35.92 -13.29
N SER A 109 -36.98 -35.74 -12.83
CA SER A 109 -37.81 -36.83 -12.34
C SER A 109 -37.98 -37.88 -13.44
N LEU A 110 -37.47 -39.09 -13.22
CA LEU A 110 -37.81 -40.26 -14.03
C LEU A 110 -39.10 -40.91 -13.48
N PRO A 111 -40.07 -41.26 -14.33
CA PRO A 111 -41.29 -41.92 -13.87
C PRO A 111 -41.03 -43.40 -13.56
N HIS A 112 -41.60 -43.88 -12.47
CA HIS A 112 -41.71 -45.30 -12.17
C HIS A 112 -42.71 -45.97 -13.12
N HIS A 113 -42.29 -47.06 -13.74
CA HIS A 113 -43.17 -48.12 -14.25
C HIS A 113 -42.56 -49.48 -13.97
#